data_AF-A0A7X3BYR9-F1
#
_entry.id   AF-A0A7X3BYR9-F1
#
_cell.length_a   1.000
_cell.length_b   1.000
_cell.length_c   1.000
_cell.angle_alpha   90.00
_cell.angle_beta   90.00
_cell.angle_gamma   90.00
#
_symmetry.space_group_name_H-M   'P 1'
#
loop_
_entity.id
_entity.type
_entity.pdbx_description
1 polymer ?
#
loop_
_entity_poly.entity_id
_entity_poly.type
_entity_poly.pdbx_seq_one_letter_code
_entity_poly.pdbx_strand_id
1 'polypeptide(L)'
;LKAPVFIQEEVDNSIPSRIREDLALYSFGYEGNQIYYRDTHGIRKSSKVDEISYYVDEKGDFKAWDSSLSEHKIDRFVKLHLTDEEALDVYKSEEASKRGKYKGLFKKTVFYENPLSDKDISRIKGMVDLRETYQALIEIQRHPDYSRSD
;
A
#
# COMPACT_ATOMS: atom_id res chain seq x y z
N LEU A 1 -22.13 37.12 14.36
CA LEU A 1 -21.81 36.47 13.08
C LEU A 1 -20.48 35.74 13.26
N LYS A 2 -20.46 34.40 13.32
CA LYS A 2 -19.21 33.62 13.39
C LYS A 2 -18.56 33.65 12.01
N ALA A 3 -17.29 34.01 11.95
CA ALA A 3 -16.51 34.01 10.71
C ALA A 3 -16.48 32.60 10.10
N PRO A 4 -16.51 32.47 8.77
CA PRO A 4 -16.36 31.17 8.11
C PRO A 4 -14.97 30.62 8.44
N VAL A 5 -14.93 29.45 9.06
CA VAL A 5 -13.70 28.68 9.24
C VAL A 5 -13.30 28.19 7.85
N PHE A 6 -12.35 28.88 7.23
CA PHE A 6 -11.63 28.35 6.09
C PHE A 6 -10.79 27.18 6.62
N ILE A 7 -11.23 25.96 6.34
CA ILE A 7 -10.36 24.79 6.43
C ILE A 7 -9.37 24.97 5.29
N GLN A 8 -8.17 25.47 5.59
CA GLN A 8 -7.03 25.30 4.70
C GLN A 8 -6.78 23.79 4.65
N GLU A 9 -7.25 23.13 3.60
CA GLU A 9 -6.74 21.81 3.24
C GLU A 9 -5.24 21.99 3.00
N GLU A 10 -4.44 21.48 3.93
CA GLU A 10 -3.00 21.43 3.77
C GLU A 10 -2.72 20.52 2.57
N VAL A 11 -2.37 21.14 1.45
CA VAL A 11 -2.17 20.45 0.18
C VAL A 11 -0.88 19.63 0.27
N ASP A 12 -1.02 18.30 0.27
CA ASP A 12 0.14 17.39 0.25
C ASP A 12 0.89 17.49 -1.08
N ASN A 13 1.97 18.27 -1.05
CA ASN A 13 2.86 18.51 -2.19
C ASN A 13 3.75 17.30 -2.56
N SER A 14 3.71 16.21 -1.80
CA SER A 14 4.37 14.96 -2.17
C SER A 14 3.62 14.19 -3.28
N ILE A 15 2.36 14.55 -3.52
CA ILE A 15 1.49 13.93 -4.53
C ILE A 15 1.50 14.78 -5.79
N PRO A 16 1.76 14.20 -6.98
CA PRO A 16 1.75 14.94 -8.24
C PRO A 16 0.41 15.60 -8.53
N SER A 17 0.43 16.80 -9.14
CA SER A 17 -0.79 17.60 -9.40
C SER A 17 -1.83 16.83 -10.21
N ARG A 18 -1.43 16.15 -11.29
CA ARG A 18 -2.33 15.28 -12.10
C ARG A 18 -3.06 14.25 -11.25
N ILE A 19 -2.36 13.62 -10.31
CA ILE A 19 -2.96 12.64 -9.42
C ILE A 19 -3.90 13.32 -8.42
N ARG A 20 -3.50 14.46 -7.87
CA ARG A 20 -4.31 15.20 -6.89
C ARG A 20 -5.63 15.70 -7.47
N GLU A 21 -5.59 16.21 -8.69
CA GLU A 21 -6.71 16.87 -9.36
C GLU A 21 -7.67 15.86 -10.01
N ASP A 22 -7.13 14.83 -10.69
CA ASP A 22 -7.94 13.98 -11.58
C ASP A 22 -8.30 12.62 -10.97
N LEU A 23 -7.64 12.18 -9.89
CA LEU A 23 -7.86 10.84 -9.36
C LEU A 23 -9.22 10.74 -8.67
N ALA A 24 -10.15 9.99 -9.26
CA ALA A 24 -11.47 9.74 -8.69
C ALA A 24 -11.41 8.99 -7.34
N LEU A 25 -12.44 9.15 -6.51
CA LEU A 25 -12.58 8.42 -5.25
C LEU A 25 -12.60 6.90 -5.49
N TYR A 26 -11.96 6.14 -4.60
CA TYR A 26 -11.81 4.68 -4.66
C TYR A 26 -11.17 4.17 -5.95
N SER A 27 -10.31 4.98 -6.55
CA SER A 27 -9.63 4.65 -7.79
C SER A 27 -8.12 4.65 -7.63
N PHE A 28 -7.48 3.88 -8.51
CA PHE A 28 -6.03 3.91 -8.69
C PHE A 28 -5.63 4.91 -9.77
N GLY A 29 -4.46 5.52 -9.56
CA GLY A 29 -3.73 6.31 -10.53
C GLY A 29 -2.23 6.02 -10.40
N TYR A 30 -1.42 6.48 -11.35
CA TYR A 30 0.01 6.29 -11.26
C TYR A 30 0.79 7.43 -11.90
N GLU A 31 2.02 7.62 -11.41
CA GLU A 31 3.05 8.43 -12.06
C GLU A 31 4.37 7.66 -12.03
N GLY A 32 4.99 7.45 -13.19
CA GLY A 32 6.12 6.55 -13.33
C GLY A 32 5.78 5.12 -12.88
N ASN A 33 6.46 4.64 -11.83
CA ASN A 33 6.20 3.35 -11.18
C ASN A 33 5.48 3.50 -9.82
N GLN A 34 5.22 4.73 -9.37
CA GLN A 34 4.49 4.95 -8.13
C GLN A 34 2.99 4.84 -8.40
N ILE A 35 2.35 3.91 -7.71
CA ILE A 35 0.89 3.77 -7.70
C ILE A 35 0.33 4.60 -6.55
N TYR A 36 -0.78 5.28 -6.81
CA TYR A 36 -1.56 6.05 -5.86
C TYR A 36 -2.97 5.50 -5.79
N TYR A 37 -3.56 5.55 -4.59
CA TYR A 37 -4.95 5.19 -4.35
C TYR A 37 -5.64 6.31 -3.57
N ARG A 38 -6.86 6.65 -3.99
CA ARG A 38 -7.68 7.64 -3.29
C ARG A 38 -8.77 6.95 -2.49
N ASP A 39 -8.78 7.18 -1.18
CA ASP A 39 -9.88 6.81 -0.29
C ASP A 39 -10.57 8.05 0.30
N THR A 40 -11.42 7.86 1.29
CA THR A 40 -12.17 8.93 1.96
C THR A 40 -11.28 9.89 2.76
N HIS A 41 -10.07 9.46 3.13
CA HIS A 41 -9.13 10.24 3.94
C HIS A 41 -8.12 10.99 3.07
N GLY A 42 -7.98 10.64 1.79
CA GLY A 42 -7.12 11.34 0.86
C GLY A 42 -6.49 10.40 -0.16
N ILE A 43 -5.38 10.85 -0.73
CA ILE A 43 -4.60 10.08 -1.69
C ILE A 43 -3.34 9.58 -0.98
N ARG A 44 -3.02 8.30 -1.14
CA ARG A 44 -1.80 7.71 -0.58
C ARG A 44 -1.05 6.89 -1.60
N LYS A 45 0.26 6.77 -1.39
CA LYS A 45 1.10 5.80 -2.10
C LYS A 45 0.59 4.40 -1.78
N SER A 46 0.34 3.60 -2.81
CA SER A 46 -0.20 2.26 -2.62
C SER A 46 0.89 1.28 -2.20
N SER A 47 0.57 0.50 -1.18
CA SER A 47 1.35 -0.60 -0.63
C SER A 47 0.41 -1.79 -0.36
N LYS A 48 0.98 -2.94 -0.02
CA LYS A 48 0.22 -4.10 0.47
C LYS A 48 0.57 -4.35 1.92
N VAL A 49 -0.43 -4.59 2.75
CA VAL A 49 -0.19 -5.11 4.09
C VAL A 49 0.30 -6.56 3.96
N ASP A 50 1.41 -6.85 4.59
CA ASP A 50 1.97 -8.20 4.71
C ASP A 50 2.37 -8.45 6.17
N GLU A 51 2.59 -9.71 6.51
CA GLU A 51 3.02 -10.12 7.85
C GLU A 51 4.24 -11.02 7.79
N ILE A 52 5.09 -10.97 8.81
CA ILE A 52 6.17 -11.95 8.96
C ILE A 52 6.26 -12.41 10.39
N SER A 53 6.46 -13.71 10.58
CA SER A 53 6.57 -14.31 11.91
C SER A 53 7.94 -14.93 12.15
N TYR A 54 8.51 -14.67 13.32
CA TYR A 54 9.76 -15.26 13.76
C TYR A 54 9.74 -15.51 15.26
N TYR A 55 10.75 -16.20 15.76
CA TYR A 55 10.89 -16.59 17.16
C TYR A 55 12.00 -15.79 17.82
N VAL A 56 11.71 -15.25 18.99
CA VAL A 56 12.63 -14.50 19.85
C VAL A 56 12.80 -15.20 21.18
N ASP A 57 13.90 -14.94 21.88
CA ASP A 57 14.05 -15.37 23.27
C ASP A 57 13.29 -14.45 24.25
N GLU A 58 13.46 -14.72 25.55
CA GLU A 58 12.87 -13.94 26.63
C GLU A 58 13.28 -12.45 26.58
N LYS A 59 14.53 -12.17 26.18
CA LYS A 59 15.07 -10.81 26.05
C LYS A 59 14.56 -10.09 24.80
N GLY A 60 13.95 -10.81 23.86
CA GLY A 60 13.46 -10.28 22.59
C GLY A 60 14.45 -10.43 21.43
N ASP A 61 15.58 -11.12 21.64
CA ASP A 61 16.57 -11.32 20.59
C ASP A 61 16.08 -12.36 19.57
N PHE A 62 16.21 -12.04 18.29
CA PHE A 62 15.87 -12.95 17.18
C PHE A 62 16.64 -14.29 17.31
N LYS A 63 15.93 -15.41 17.15
CA LYS A 63 16.52 -16.76 17.16
C LYS A 63 16.25 -17.56 15.89
N ALA A 64 15.05 -17.48 15.32
CA ALA A 64 14.71 -18.27 14.15
C ALA A 64 13.50 -17.71 13.39
N TRP A 65 13.53 -17.82 12.05
CA TRP A 65 12.34 -17.62 11.23
C TRP A 65 11.31 -18.75 11.44
N ASP A 66 10.03 -18.42 11.27
CA ASP A 66 8.97 -19.44 11.22
C ASP A 66 9.19 -20.33 9.98
N SER A 67 9.14 -21.66 10.18
CA SER A 67 9.43 -22.65 9.14
C SER A 67 8.48 -22.62 7.96
N SER A 68 7.31 -21.99 8.10
CA SER A 68 6.35 -21.81 7.00
C SER A 68 6.76 -20.72 6.01
N LEU A 69 7.73 -19.87 6.36
CA LEU A 69 8.16 -18.77 5.50
C LEU A 69 9.08 -19.26 4.37
N SER A 70 8.85 -18.73 3.17
CA SER A 70 9.78 -18.90 2.05
C SER A 70 10.99 -17.97 2.20
N GLU A 71 12.16 -18.40 1.70
CA GLU A 71 13.38 -17.58 1.67
C GLU A 71 13.13 -16.22 0.99
N HIS A 72 12.40 -16.22 -0.13
CA HIS A 72 12.02 -14.99 -0.83
C HIS A 72 11.19 -14.02 0.03
N LYS A 73 10.36 -14.52 0.94
CA LYS A 73 9.58 -13.65 1.85
C LYS A 73 10.50 -13.04 2.91
N ILE A 74 11.41 -13.84 3.47
CA ILE A 74 12.42 -13.41 4.44
C ILE A 74 13.33 -12.34 3.82
N ASP A 75 13.91 -12.61 2.65
CA ASP A 75 14.84 -11.69 1.98
C ASP A 75 14.20 -10.33 1.68
N ARG A 76 12.92 -10.34 1.26
CA ARG A 76 12.19 -9.10 1.00
C ARG A 76 11.98 -8.31 2.27
N PHE A 77 11.58 -8.97 3.37
CA PHE A 77 11.39 -8.29 4.65
C PHE A 77 12.70 -7.70 5.19
N VAL A 78 13.80 -8.48 5.16
CA VAL A 78 15.11 -8.02 5.66
C VAL A 78 15.61 -6.79 4.89
N LYS A 79 15.36 -6.71 3.57
CA LYS A 79 15.71 -5.54 2.74
C LYS A 79 14.95 -4.26 3.10
N LEU A 80 13.81 -4.36 3.78
CA LEU A 80 13.07 -3.18 4.23
C LEU A 80 13.77 -2.47 5.38
N HIS A 81 14.66 -3.14 6.12
CA HIS A 81 15.30 -2.62 7.32
C HIS A 81 14.31 -2.01 8.33
N LEU A 82 13.09 -2.56 8.37
CA LEU A 82 11.98 -2.07 9.16
C LEU A 82 12.25 -2.25 10.65
N THR A 83 12.02 -1.20 11.44
CA THR A 83 12.01 -1.29 12.91
C THR A 83 10.61 -1.61 13.45
N ASP A 84 10.52 -2.00 14.72
CA ASP A 84 9.23 -2.28 15.35
C ASP A 84 8.35 -1.01 15.43
N GLU A 85 8.95 0.19 15.48
CA GLU A 85 8.25 1.48 15.51
C GLU A 85 7.67 1.89 14.14
N GLU A 86 8.29 1.43 13.05
CA GLU A 86 7.83 1.69 11.68
C GLU A 86 6.81 0.65 11.20
N ALA A 87 6.71 -0.47 11.90
CA ALA A 87 5.70 -1.49 11.63
C ALA A 87 4.29 -0.96 11.88
N LEU A 88 3.32 -1.51 11.15
CA LEU A 88 1.91 -1.21 11.38
C LEU A 88 1.45 -1.75 12.74
N ASP A 89 1.90 -2.94 13.08
CA ASP A 89 1.64 -3.58 14.36
C ASP A 89 2.69 -4.68 14.62
N VAL A 90 2.94 -4.94 15.90
CA VAL A 90 3.87 -5.97 16.36
C VAL A 90 3.25 -6.74 17.50
N TYR A 91 3.00 -8.02 17.25
CA TYR A 91 2.49 -8.95 18.25
C TYR A 91 3.60 -9.88 18.73
N LYS A 92 3.76 -10.04 20.05
CA LYS A 92 4.60 -11.07 20.67
C LYS A 92 3.70 -11.96 21.53
N SER A 93 3.84 -13.28 21.39
CA SER A 93 3.13 -14.23 22.24
C SER A 93 3.48 -14.03 23.71
N GLU A 94 2.47 -14.08 24.59
CA GLU A 94 2.67 -13.92 26.04
C GLU A 94 3.47 -15.08 26.65
N GLU A 95 3.22 -16.30 26.18
CA GLU A 95 3.90 -17.50 26.65
C GLU A 95 4.92 -18.01 25.62
N ALA A 96 5.99 -18.62 26.13
CA ALA A 96 6.94 -19.33 25.29
C ALA A 96 6.33 -20.63 24.73
N SER A 97 6.78 -21.01 23.54
CA SER A 97 6.39 -22.26 22.91
C SER A 97 6.74 -23.44 23.82
N LYS A 98 5.75 -24.28 24.13
CA LYS A 98 5.91 -25.35 25.14
C LYS A 98 6.57 -26.62 24.58
N ARG A 99 6.55 -26.82 23.26
CA ARG A 99 6.97 -28.08 22.58
C ARG A 99 7.56 -27.81 21.20
N GLY A 100 8.31 -28.78 20.68
CA GLY A 100 8.86 -28.76 19.32
C GLY A 100 10.16 -27.96 19.17
N LYS A 101 10.52 -27.67 17.91
CA LYS A 101 11.76 -26.98 17.51
C LYS A 101 11.95 -25.62 18.20
N TYR A 102 10.85 -24.92 18.48
CA TYR A 102 10.85 -23.56 19.02
C TYR A 102 10.65 -23.52 20.53
N LYS A 103 10.78 -24.66 21.24
CA LYS A 103 10.52 -24.73 22.67
C LYS A 103 11.34 -23.69 23.45
N GLY A 104 10.69 -22.94 24.32
CA GLY A 104 11.32 -21.86 25.11
C GLY A 104 11.42 -20.52 24.39
N LEU A 105 10.99 -20.43 23.13
CA LEU A 105 10.97 -19.19 22.36
C LEU A 105 9.56 -18.61 22.23
N PHE A 106 9.48 -17.29 22.15
CA PHE A 106 8.24 -16.54 21.95
C PHE A 106 8.06 -16.25 20.47
N LYS A 107 6.85 -16.45 19.96
CA LYS A 107 6.53 -16.12 18.56
C LYS A 107 6.25 -14.62 18.48
N LYS A 108 6.94 -13.93 17.58
CA LYS A 108 6.75 -12.53 17.26
C LYS A 108 6.27 -12.40 15.81
N THR A 109 5.21 -11.66 15.60
CA THR A 109 4.60 -11.39 14.29
C THR A 109 4.61 -9.88 14.06
N VAL A 110 5.19 -9.46 12.93
CA VAL A 110 5.28 -8.07 12.52
C VAL A 110 4.39 -7.86 11.31
N PHE A 111 3.47 -6.91 11.39
CA PHE A 111 2.61 -6.46 10.31
C PHE A 111 3.20 -5.18 9.71
N TYR A 112 3.33 -5.10 8.40
CA TYR A 112 4.04 -4.00 7.75
C TYR A 112 3.48 -3.68 6.36
N GLU A 113 3.75 -2.46 5.90
CA GLU A 113 3.50 -2.08 4.52
C GLU A 113 4.64 -2.56 3.62
N ASN A 114 4.30 -3.44 2.69
CA ASN A 114 5.20 -3.95 1.68
C ASN A 114 5.00 -3.17 0.38
N PRO A 115 6.07 -2.63 -0.23
CA PRO A 115 5.99 -2.03 -1.56
C PRO A 115 5.37 -2.99 -2.57
N LEU A 116 4.60 -2.44 -3.52
CA LEU A 116 4.04 -3.22 -4.61
C LEU A 116 5.16 -3.85 -5.44
N SER A 117 4.98 -5.13 -5.81
CA SER A 117 5.90 -5.77 -6.75
C SER A 117 5.76 -5.19 -8.15
N ASP A 118 6.79 -5.31 -8.99
CA ASP A 118 6.72 -4.89 -10.40
C ASP A 118 5.50 -5.49 -11.12
N LYS A 119 5.17 -6.76 -10.80
CA LYS A 119 4.01 -7.45 -11.34
C LYS A 119 2.68 -6.81 -10.91
N ASP A 120 2.61 -6.32 -9.68
CA ASP A 120 1.43 -5.61 -9.18
C ASP A 120 1.32 -4.23 -9.83
N ILE A 121 2.43 -3.50 -9.90
CA ILE A 121 2.51 -2.19 -10.56
C ILE A 121 2.04 -2.31 -12.02
N SER A 122 2.61 -3.22 -12.81
CA SER A 122 2.24 -3.41 -14.22
C SER A 122 0.76 -3.74 -14.40
N ARG A 123 0.18 -4.55 -13.52
CA ARG A 123 -1.25 -4.90 -13.58
C ARG A 123 -2.14 -3.70 -13.28
N ILE A 124 -1.84 -2.96 -12.22
CA ILE A 124 -2.62 -1.77 -11.84
C ILE A 124 -2.53 -0.72 -12.94
N LYS A 125 -1.33 -0.47 -13.49
CA LYS A 125 -1.14 0.42 -14.64
C LYS A 125 -2.01 0.01 -15.82
N GLY A 126 -1.96 -1.27 -16.21
CA GLY A 126 -2.80 -1.77 -17.30
C GLY A 126 -4.31 -1.60 -17.04
N MET A 127 -4.77 -1.79 -15.79
CA MET A 127 -6.18 -1.54 -15.44
C MET A 127 -6.55 -0.05 -15.50
N VAL A 128 -5.65 0.83 -15.06
CA VAL A 128 -5.82 2.29 -15.13
C VAL A 128 -5.87 2.75 -16.59
N ASP A 129 -4.95 2.28 -17.43
CA ASP A 129 -4.87 2.63 -18.85
C ASP A 129 -6.12 2.22 -19.61
N LEU A 130 -6.64 1.01 -19.32
CA LEU A 130 -7.89 0.52 -19.89
C LEU A 130 -9.06 1.43 -19.50
N ARG A 131 -9.20 1.76 -18.21
CA ARG A 131 -10.26 2.66 -17.72
C ARG A 131 -10.18 4.02 -18.44
N GLU A 132 -9.00 4.63 -18.49
CA GLU A 132 -8.81 5.95 -19.12
C GLU A 132 -9.13 5.91 -20.63
N THR A 133 -8.73 4.83 -21.32
CA THR A 133 -9.06 4.63 -22.74
C THR A 133 -10.57 4.52 -22.97
N TYR A 134 -11.27 3.72 -22.17
CA TYR A 134 -12.73 3.60 -22.29
C TYR A 134 -13.45 4.90 -21.96
N GLN A 135 -12.99 5.62 -20.93
CA GLN A 135 -13.55 6.92 -20.56
C GLN A 135 -13.41 7.93 -21.69
N ALA A 136 -12.24 8.01 -22.33
CA ALA A 136 -12.02 8.87 -23.49
C ALA A 136 -12.94 8.51 -24.67
N LEU A 137 -13.15 7.21 -24.95
CA LEU A 137 -14.08 6.77 -25.99
C LEU A 137 -15.53 7.18 -25.68
N ILE A 138 -15.95 7.05 -24.41
CA ILE A 138 -17.29 7.47 -23.97
C ILE A 138 -17.45 8.99 -24.15
N GLU A 139 -16.43 9.77 -23.81
CA GLU A 139 -16.45 11.24 -23.96
C GLU A 139 -16.57 11.66 -25.42
N ILE A 140 -15.81 11.03 -26.33
CA ILE A 140 -15.94 11.26 -27.77
C ILE A 140 -17.36 10.95 -28.26
N GLN A 141 -17.95 9.85 -27.80
CA GLN A 141 -19.32 9.47 -28.18
C GLN A 141 -20.39 10.38 -27.57
N ARG A 142 -20.11 11.00 -26.42
CA ARG A 142 -21.05 11.86 -25.69
C ARG A 142 -21.19 13.25 -26.33
N HIS A 143 -20.14 13.73 -27.00
CA HIS A 143 -20.14 14.96 -27.75
C HIS A 143 -19.96 14.68 -29.24
N PRO A 144 -20.98 14.09 -29.89
CA PRO A 144 -20.95 13.95 -31.33
C PRO A 144 -21.18 15.34 -31.91
N ASP A 145 -20.10 16.09 -32.11
CA ASP A 145 -20.09 17.34 -32.88
C ASP A 145 -20.34 17.00 -34.36
N TYR A 146 -21.55 16.51 -34.66
CA TYR A 146 -22.11 16.48 -36.00
C TYR A 146 -22.60 17.89 -36.35
N SER A 147 -21.70 18.88 -36.38
CA SER A 147 -21.98 20.05 -37.21
C SER A 147 -21.80 19.61 -38.67
N ARG A 148 -22.84 18.99 -39.24
CA ARG A 148 -23.05 19.07 -40.69
C ARG A 148 -23.39 20.51 -41.01
N SER A 149 -22.36 21.33 -41.16
CA SER A 149 -22.46 22.51 -42.02
C SER A 149 -22.33 22.01 -43.45
N ASP A 150 -23.47 21.63 -44.04
CA ASP A 150 -23.69 21.67 -45.49
C ASP A 150 -23.92 23.13 -45.91
#